data_AF-A0AAU3ITW0-F1
#
_entry.id   AF-A0AAU3ITW0-F1
#
_cell.length_a   1.000
_cell.length_b   1.000
_cell.length_c   1.000
_cell.angle_alpha   90.00
_cell.angle_beta   90.00
_cell.angle_gamma   90.00
#
_symmetry.space_group_name_H-M   'P 1'
#
loop_
_entity.id
_entity.type
_entity.pdbx_description
1 polymer ?
#
loop_
_entity_poly.entity_id
_entity_poly.type
_entity_poly.pdbx_seq_one_letter_code
_entity_poly.pdbx_strand_id
1 'polypeptide(L)' 'MSFAQVARIIGEELPASAYKHSAWWASDLKRTQAVWLDVGYMACPLTARQVTFIRA' A
#
# COMPACT_ATOMS: atom_id res chain seq x y z
N MET A 1 -9.40 0.54 -1.81
CA MET A 1 -9.26 2.02 -1.91
C MET A 1 -8.29 2.36 -3.04
N SER A 2 -8.34 3.56 -3.61
CA SER A 2 -7.38 4.00 -4.65
C SER A 2 -6.08 4.53 -4.05
N PHE A 3 -4.98 4.54 -4.80
CA PHE A 3 -3.71 5.10 -4.34
C PHE A 3 -3.84 6.60 -3.95
N ALA A 4 -4.68 7.35 -4.65
CA ALA A 4 -4.97 8.74 -4.31
C ALA A 4 -5.72 8.88 -2.97
N GLN A 5 -6.60 7.94 -2.63
CA GLN A 5 -7.23 7.90 -1.32
C GLN A 5 -6.22 7.60 -0.22
N VAL A 6 -5.29 6.65 -0.45
CA VAL A 6 -4.21 6.36 0.51
C VAL A 6 -3.38 7.63 0.76
N ALA A 7 -2.90 8.28 -0.30
CA ALA A 7 -2.11 9.52 -0.22
C ALA A 7 -2.84 10.60 0.60
N ARG A 8 -4.16 10.76 0.37
CA ARG A 8 -4.98 11.72 1.11
C ARG A 8 -5.14 11.36 2.60
N ILE A 9 -5.20 10.08 2.94
CA ILE A 9 -5.31 9.62 4.33
C ILE A 9 -3.99 9.83 5.09
N ILE A 10 -2.86 9.51 4.47
CA ILE A 10 -1.54 9.68 5.08
C ILE A 10 -1.08 11.15 5.08
N GLY A 11 -1.74 12.01 4.29
CA GLY A 11 -1.40 13.42 4.16
C GLY A 11 -0.15 13.70 3.32
N GLU A 12 0.35 12.69 2.61
CA GLU A 12 1.58 12.73 1.81
C GLU A 12 1.37 12.11 0.43
N GLU A 13 2.15 12.55 -0.56
CA GLU A 13 2.18 11.90 -1.87
C GLU A 13 2.90 10.54 -1.80
N LEU A 14 2.31 9.55 -2.46
CA LEU A 14 2.97 8.25 -2.60
C LEU A 14 4.17 8.36 -3.55
N PRO A 15 5.27 7.63 -3.29
CA PRO A 15 6.40 7.62 -4.20
C PRO A 15 6.01 7.05 -5.56
N ALA A 16 6.66 7.51 -6.63
CA ALA A 16 6.41 7.03 -8.00
C ALA A 16 6.50 5.50 -8.14
N SER A 17 7.31 4.85 -7.29
CA SER A 17 7.43 3.38 -7.21
C SER A 17 6.12 2.69 -6.81
N ALA A 18 5.30 3.30 -5.95
CA ALA A 18 4.02 2.75 -5.52
C ALA A 18 3.01 2.65 -6.69
N TYR A 19 3.14 3.55 -7.67
CA TYR A 19 2.32 3.57 -8.89
C TYR A 19 2.83 2.62 -9.98
N LYS A 20 4.16 2.42 -10.05
CA LYS A 20 4.81 1.63 -11.10
C LYS A 20 4.95 0.16 -10.76
N HIS A 21 5.15 -0.18 -9.48
CA HIS A 21 5.44 -1.52 -9.04
C HIS A 21 4.38 -2.00 -8.05
N SER A 22 3.53 -2.94 -8.48
CA SER A 22 2.56 -3.60 -7.58
C SER A 22 3.24 -4.27 -6.38
N ALA A 23 4.46 -4.78 -6.57
CA ALA A 23 5.30 -5.32 -5.50
C ALA A 23 5.67 -4.31 -4.40
N TRP A 24 5.49 -3.01 -4.63
CA TRP A 24 5.64 -2.00 -3.58
C TRP A 24 4.60 -2.17 -2.47
N TRP A 25 3.39 -2.63 -2.83
CA TRP A 25 2.29 -2.95 -1.92
C TRP A 25 2.35 -4.38 -1.37
N ALA A 26 3.40 -5.13 -1.69
CA ALA A 26 3.52 -6.50 -1.19
C ALA A 26 3.63 -6.49 0.34
N SER A 27 2.88 -7.39 0.97
CA SER A 27 2.86 -7.60 2.41
C SER A 27 4.01 -8.53 2.84
N ASP A 28 5.23 -8.19 2.43
CA ASP A 28 6.46 -8.89 2.85
C ASP A 28 7.14 -8.07 3.95
N LEU A 29 7.35 -8.69 5.11
CA LEU A 29 7.96 -8.10 6.31
C LEU A 29 9.36 -7.52 6.05
N LYS A 30 10.01 -7.87 4.93
CA LYS A 30 11.33 -7.34 4.55
C LYS A 30 11.29 -5.92 3.99
N ARG A 31 10.11 -5.33 3.75
CA ARG A 31 9.97 -3.99 3.15
C ARG A 31 9.64 -2.95 4.22
N THR A 32 10.54 -1.98 4.43
CA THR A 32 10.38 -0.88 5.39
C THR A 32 9.09 -0.06 5.19
N GLN A 33 8.55 -0.04 3.96
CA GLN A 33 7.31 0.66 3.63
C GLN A 33 6.03 -0.07 4.07
N ALA A 34 6.10 -1.34 4.49
CA ALA A 34 4.93 -2.16 4.84
C ALA A 34 4.40 -1.90 6.27
N VAL A 35 4.33 -0.62 6.67
CA VAL A 35 3.93 -0.16 8.01
C VAL A 35 2.49 -0.54 8.39
N TRP A 36 1.66 -0.91 7.42
CA TRP A 36 0.32 -1.48 7.66
C TRP A 36 0.38 -2.86 8.35
N LEU A 37 1.48 -3.60 8.22
CA LEU A 37 1.67 -4.87 8.93
C LEU A 37 1.76 -4.67 10.44
N ASP A 38 2.37 -3.57 10.89
CA ASP A 38 2.52 -3.24 12.33
C ASP A 38 1.16 -3.02 13.01
N VAL A 39 0.16 -2.58 12.25
CA VAL A 39 -1.22 -2.40 12.71
C VAL A 39 -2.13 -3.58 12.35
N GLY A 40 -1.57 -4.70 11.91
CA GLY A 40 -2.30 -5.94 11.63
C GLY A 40 -3.11 -5.90 10.34
N TYR A 41 -2.65 -5.17 9.32
CA TYR A 41 -3.26 -5.16 7.99
C TYR A 41 -2.28 -5.68 6.93
N MET A 42 -2.79 -6.34 5.90
CA MET A 42 -2.06 -6.71 4.69
C MET A 42 -2.61 -5.93 3.51
N ALA A 43 -1.73 -5.37 2.69
CA ALA A 43 -2.07 -4.75 1.43
C ALA A 43 -2.07 -5.77 0.28
N CYS A 44 -3.17 -5.78 -0.49
CA CYS A 44 -3.34 -6.55 -1.71
C CYS A 44 -3.56 -5.57 -2.88
N PRO A 45 -2.55 -5.35 -3.74
CA PRO A 45 -2.73 -4.52 -4.92
C PRO A 45 -3.68 -5.21 -5.90
N LEU A 46 -4.70 -4.48 -6.35
CA LEU A 46 -5.59 -4.87 -7.45
C LEU A 46 -5.09 -4.23 -8.74
N THR A 47 -5.45 -4.81 -9.88
CA THR A 47 -5.07 -4.30 -11.19
C THR A 47 -5.56 -2.86 -11.39
N ALA A 48 -4.62 -1.96 -11.73
CA ALA A 48 -4.80 -0.57 -12.15
C ALA A 48 -4.99 0.56 -11.10
N ARG A 49 -4.24 0.55 -9.97
CA ARG A 49 -4.14 1.63 -8.94
C ARG A 49 -5.13 1.56 -7.78
N GLN A 50 -5.62 0.36 -7.50
CA GLN A 50 -6.37 0.06 -6.29
C GLN A 50 -5.55 -0.84 -5.38
N VAL A 51 -5.71 -0.65 -4.09
CA VAL A 51 -5.19 -1.54 -3.06
C VAL A 51 -6.29 -1.81 -2.05
N THR A 52 -6.41 -3.07 -1.66
CA THR A 52 -7.29 -3.48 -0.57
C THR A 52 -6.42 -3.78 0.63
N PHE A 53 -6.80 -3.25 1.79
CA PHE A 53 -6.19 -3.62 3.05
C PHE A 53 -7.13 -4.61 3.74
N ILE A 54 -6.62 -5.81 3.99
CA ILE A 54 -7.33 -6.86 4.74
C ILE A 54 -6.69 -6.95 6.12
N ARG A 55 -7.49 -7.11 7.17
CA ARG A 55 -6.96 -7.31 8.51
C ARG A 55 -6.39 -8.74 8.59
N ALA A 56 -5.17 -8.86 9.11
CA ALA A 56 -4.51 -10.13 9.40
C ALA A 56 -4.96 -10.67 10.77
#